data_AF-A0A4Q5VEM2-F1
#
_entry.id   AF-A0A4Q5VEM2-F1
#
_cell.length_a   1.000
_cell.length_b   1.000
_cell.length_c   1.000
_cell.angle_alpha   90.00
_cell.angle_beta   90.00
_cell.angle_gamma   90.00
#
_symmetry.space_group_name_H-M   'P 1'
#
loop_
_entity.id
_entity.type
_entity.pdbx_description
1 polymer ?
#
loop_
_entity_poly.entity_id
_entity_poly.type
_entity_poly.pdbx_seq_one_letter_code
_entity_poly.pdbx_strand_id
1 'polypeptide(L)' 'MSEQHRFLISFITSNQPQSIEATAASETLSKEDAEVIIRSTIQQPSAPISDIQVVGLHKQKNPNIHPGHYQQPEG' A
#
# COMPACT_ATOMS: atom_id res chain seq x y z
N MET A 1 15.32 5.15 18.28
CA MET A 1 15.13 4.50 16.97
C MET A 1 13.65 4.60 16.66
N SER A 2 13.22 5.60 15.87
CA SER A 2 11.82 5.73 15.48
C SER A 2 11.50 4.60 14.50
N GLU A 3 10.52 3.76 14.79
CA GLU A 3 10.11 2.71 13.85
C GLU A 3 9.52 3.39 12.61
N GLN A 4 10.17 3.21 11.45
CA GLN A 4 9.63 3.65 10.17
C GLN A 4 8.87 2.49 9.55
N HIS A 5 7.56 2.68 9.44
CA HIS A 5 6.66 1.75 8.77
C HIS A 5 6.58 2.12 7.29
N ARG A 6 6.65 1.10 6.43
CA ARG A 6 6.51 1.27 4.98
C ARG A 6 5.08 0.94 4.58
N PHE A 7 4.54 1.68 3.63
CA PHE A 7 3.22 1.49 3.09
C PHE A 7 3.29 1.49 1.58
N LEU A 8 2.54 0.61 0.94
CA LEU A 8 2.23 0.67 -0.48
C LEU A 8 0.87 1.35 -0.62
N ILE A 9 0.84 2.47 -1.34
CA ILE A 9 -0.37 3.22 -1.63
C ILE A 9 -0.71 2.98 -3.10
N SER A 10 -1.84 2.33 -3.36
CA SER A 10 -2.39 2.10 -4.70
C SER A 10 -3.57 3.03 -4.94
N PHE A 11 -3.65 3.63 -6.12
CA PHE A 11 -4.70 4.60 -6.46
C PHE A 11 -4.92 4.64 -7.97
N ILE A 12 -6.05 5.19 -8.40
CA ILE A 12 -6.34 5.47 -9.80
C ILE A 12 -6.20 6.97 -10.03
N THR A 13 -5.43 7.36 -11.04
CA THR A 13 -5.36 8.75 -11.53
C THR A 13 -5.37 8.73 -13.05
N SER A 14 -6.07 9.68 -13.67
CA SER A 14 -6.15 9.76 -15.14
C SER A 14 -6.60 8.45 -15.81
N ASN A 15 -7.54 7.72 -15.18
CA ASN A 15 -8.01 6.39 -15.59
C ASN A 15 -6.92 5.31 -15.67
N GLN A 16 -5.79 5.51 -14.98
CA GLN A 16 -4.71 4.54 -14.89
C GLN A 16 -4.44 4.16 -13.43
N PRO A 17 -4.28 2.86 -13.13
CA PRO A 17 -3.82 2.44 -11.82
C PRO A 17 -2.36 2.85 -11.63
N GLN A 18 -2.05 3.38 -10.46
CA GLN A 18 -0.73 3.81 -10.03
C GLN A 18 -0.47 3.31 -8.61
N SER A 19 0.80 3.24 -8.25
CA SER A 19 1.21 2.84 -6.91
C SER A 19 2.48 3.56 -6.50
N ILE A 20 2.53 4.00 -5.24
CA ILE A 20 3.72 4.63 -4.64
C ILE A 20 4.03 3.99 -3.30
N GLU A 21 5.31 3.97 -2.94
CA GLU A 21 5.76 3.57 -1.61
C GLU A 21 5.94 4.81 -0.74
N ALA A 22 5.42 4.76 0.48
CA ALA A 22 5.55 5.82 1.48
C ALA A 22 6.08 5.27 2.80
N THR A 23 6.83 6.09 3.52
CA THR A 23 7.28 5.80 4.89
C THR A 23 6.61 6.73 5.88
N ALA A 24 6.06 6.18 6.95
CA ALA A 24 5.52 6.96 8.06
C ALA A 24 6.08 6.46 9.39
N ALA A 25 6.15 7.36 10.37
CA ALA A 25 6.50 6.99 11.75
C ALA A 25 5.32 6.35 12.50
N SER A 26 4.12 6.43 11.93
CA SER A 26 2.92 5.78 12.45
C SER A 26 2.83 4.34 11.94
N GLU A 27 2.33 3.43 12.77
CA GLU A 27 2.08 2.02 12.41
C GLU A 27 0.94 1.87 11.39
N THR A 28 0.07 2.87 11.29
CA THR A 28 -1.04 2.91 10.35
C THR A 28 -0.99 4.20 9.52
N LEU A 29 -1.47 4.12 8.29
CA LEU A 29 -1.57 5.26 7.38
C LEU A 29 -3.01 5.36 6.87
N SER A 30 -3.66 6.48 7.16
CA SER A 30 -5.04 6.77 6.76
C SER A 30 -5.13 7.06 5.27
N LYS A 31 -6.32 6.91 4.68
CA LYS A 31 -6.52 7.21 3.26
C LYS A 31 -6.33 8.70 2.96
N GLU A 32 -6.72 9.56 3.89
CA GLU A 32 -6.60 11.01 3.81
C GLU A 32 -5.11 11.42 3.78
N ASP A 33 -4.30 10.85 4.67
CA ASP A 33 -2.85 11.09 4.70
C ASP A 33 -2.18 10.53 3.44
N ALA A 34 -2.62 9.36 2.97
CA ALA A 34 -2.16 8.77 1.72
C ALA A 34 -2.48 9.68 0.53
N GLU A 35 -3.65 10.31 0.48
CA GLU A 35 -4.01 11.26 -0.57
C GLU A 35 -3.07 12.47 -0.59
N VAL A 36 -2.71 13.03 0.57
CA VAL A 36 -1.76 14.14 0.67
C VAL A 36 -0.39 13.74 0.13
N ILE A 37 0.07 12.53 0.43
CA ILE A 37 1.32 11.97 -0.07
C ILE A 37 1.25 11.79 -1.59
N ILE A 38 0.16 11.21 -2.11
CA ILE A 38 -0.06 11.03 -3.56
C ILE A 38 0.02 12.38 -4.26
N ARG A 39 -0.75 13.38 -3.81
CA ARG A 39 -0.77 14.73 -4.41
C ARG A 39 0.59 15.40 -4.39
N SER A 40 1.40 15.17 -3.36
CA SER A 40 2.76 15.71 -3.28
C SER A 40 3.77 14.98 -4.19
N THR A 41 3.44 13.77 -4.64
CA THR A 41 4.35 12.90 -5.42
C THR A 41 4.07 12.92 -6.91
N ILE A 42 2.79 13.01 -7.31
CA ILE A 42 2.40 13.00 -8.72
C ILE A 42 2.69 14.33 -9.41
N GLN A 43 3.01 14.28 -10.70
CA GLN A 43 3.28 15.49 -11.51
C GLN A 43 2.03 16.36 -11.71
N GLN A 44 0.83 15.78 -11.58
CA GLN A 44 -0.45 16.46 -11.79
C GLN A 44 -1.29 16.41 -10.50
N PRO A 45 -0.96 17.23 -9.48
CA PRO A 45 -1.65 17.21 -8.18
C PRO A 45 -3.14 17.55 -8.27
N SER A 46 -3.58 18.19 -9.36
CA SER A 46 -4.98 18.53 -9.64
C SER A 46 -5.77 17.43 -10.34
N ALA A 47 -5.13 16.32 -10.73
CA ALA A 47 -5.83 15.20 -11.34
C ALA A 47 -6.81 14.54 -10.34
N PRO A 48 -7.95 14.03 -10.82
CA PRO A 48 -8.86 13.27 -9.95
C PRO A 48 -8.20 11.97 -9.53
N ILE A 49 -8.17 11.74 -8.22
CA ILE A 49 -7.64 10.52 -7.60
C ILE A 49 -8.84 9.75 -7.04
N SER A 50 -8.91 8.45 -7.32
CA SER A 50 -9.92 7.54 -6.77
C SER A 50 -9.30 6.22 -6.31
N ASP A 51 -10.12 5.39 -5.66
CA ASP A 51 -9.78 4.02 -5.28
C ASP A 51 -8.47 3.89 -4.49
N ILE A 52 -8.24 4.84 -3.57
CA ILE A 52 -7.06 4.84 -2.70
C ILE A 52 -7.12 3.63 -1.76
N GLN A 53 -6.10 2.79 -1.87
CA GLN A 53 -5.84 1.63 -1.02
C GLN A 53 -4.46 1.79 -0.39
N VAL A 54 -4.38 1.49 0.91
CA VAL A 54 -3.15 1.60 1.68
C VAL A 54 -2.85 0.25 2.29
N VAL A 55 -1.66 -0.28 2.03
CA VAL A 55 -1.21 -1.58 2.52
C VAL A 55 0.08 -1.40 3.30
N GLY A 56 0.05 -1.74 4.59
CA GLY A 56 1.24 -1.77 5.44
C GLY A 56 2.20 -2.87 4.97
N LEU A 57 3.40 -2.47 4.55
CA LEU A 57 4.51 -3.38 4.26
C LEU A 57 5.21 -3.71 5.58
N HIS A 58 4.52 -4.46 6.44
CA HIS A 58 5.14 -5.04 7.62
C HIS A 58 6.11 -6.12 7.12
N LYS A 59 7.41 -5.97 7.41
CA LYS A 59 8.36 -7.08 7.24
C LYS A 59 7.81 -8.24 8.05
N GLN A 60 7.29 -9.28 7.39
CA GLN A 60 6.88 -10.49 8.07
C GLN A 60 8.11 -11.02 8.83
N LYS A 61 8.12 -10.85 10.16
CA LYS A 61 8.89 -11.71 11.05
C LYS A 61 8.20 -13.08 11.08
N ASN A 62 8.09 -13.76 9.94
CA ASN A 62 7.81 -15.18 9.94
C ASN A 62 8.29 -15.84 8.64
N PRO A 63 9.48 -16.46 8.63
CA PRO A 63 9.97 -17.24 7.49
C PRO A 63 9.22 -18.59 7.29
N ASN A 64 8.13 -18.86 8.03
CA ASN A 64 7.47 -20.17 8.08
C ASN A 64 6.02 -20.22 7.56
N ILE A 65 5.51 -19.17 6.91
CA ILE A 65 4.20 -19.26 6.25
C ILE A 65 4.43 -19.53 4.76
N HIS A 66 4.69 -20.80 4.45
CA HIS A 66 4.51 -21.31 3.11
C HIS A 66 3.04 -21.14 2.71
N PRO A 67 2.71 -20.59 1.52
CA PRO A 67 1.33 -20.55 1.06
C PRO A 67 0.81 -21.98 1.02
N GLY A 68 -0.23 -22.23 1.80
CA GLY A 68 -0.82 -23.55 2.00
C GLY A 68 -1.03 -24.25 0.66
N HIS A 69 -0.48 -25.46 0.56
CA HIS A 69 -0.82 -26.41 -0.47
C HIS A 69 -2.35 -26.51 -0.53
N TYR A 70 -2.94 -26.09 -1.66
CA TYR A 70 -4.29 -26.53 -2.02
C TYR A 70 -4.22 -28.05 -2.16
N GLN A 71 -4.56 -28.79 -1.10
CA GLN A 71 -4.87 -30.20 -1.23
C GLN A 71 -6.17 -30.29 -2.02
N GLN A 72 -6.07 -30.62 -3.31
CA GLN A 72 -7.21 -31.07 -4.08
C GLN A 72 -7.76 -32.34 -3.43
N PRO A 73 -9.08 -32.46 -3.21
CA PRO A 73 -9.66 -33.74 -2.84
C PRO A 73 -9.53 -34.69 -4.04
N GLU A 74 -8.95 -35.87 -3.80
CA GLU A 74 -8.98 -36.98 -4.76
C GLU A 74 -10.43 -37.47 -4.85
N GLY A 75 -10.97 -37.49 -6.06
CA GLY A 75 -12.28 -38.10 -6.37
C GLY A 75 -12.17 -39.60 -6.58
#